data_AF-A0A972VVV2-F1
#
_entry.id   AF-A0A972VVV2-F1
#
_cell.length_a   1.000
_cell.length_b   1.000
_cell.length_c   1.000
_cell.angle_alpha   90.00
_cell.angle_beta   90.00
_cell.angle_gamma   90.00
#
_symmetry.space_group_name_H-M   'P 1'
#
loop_
_entity.id
_entity.type
_entity.pdbx_description
1 polymer ?
#
loop_
_entity_poly.entity_id
_entity_poly.type
_entity_poly.pdbx_seq_one_letter_code
_entity_poly.pdbx_strand_id
1 'polypeptide(L)'
;MARQTDGYVLTEDIAHQQERVHEALIKLERLLIEAEVGRAAGLRVIVGSGLIREAVFAELRARQFSGDILSYSQDGQNSGAVFVKLR
;
A
#
# COMPACT_ATOMS: atom_id res chain seq x y z
N MET A 1 -4.81 27.78 -3.19
CA MET A 1 -5.92 26.89 -2.81
C MET A 1 -5.31 25.64 -2.21
N ALA A 2 -5.09 25.61 -0.89
CA ALA A 2 -4.58 24.42 -0.21
C ALA A 2 -5.73 23.43 -0.07
N ARG A 3 -5.75 22.40 -0.92
CA ARG A 3 -6.74 21.33 -0.87
C ARG A 3 -6.34 20.44 0.32
N GLN A 4 -6.94 20.70 1.48
CA GLN A 4 -6.84 19.82 2.64
C GLN A 4 -7.54 18.51 2.27
N THR A 5 -6.76 17.50 1.89
CA THR A 5 -7.22 16.12 1.89
C THR A 5 -7.44 15.76 3.35
N ASP A 6 -8.67 15.43 3.72
CA ASP A 6 -8.99 14.88 5.04
C ASP A 6 -8.00 13.74 5.29
N GLY A 7 -7.08 13.94 6.25
CA GLY A 7 -5.83 13.19 6.42
C GLY A 7 -6.00 11.75 6.88
N TYR A 8 -7.01 11.04 6.37
CA TYR A 8 -7.26 9.66 6.66
C TYR A 8 -6.32 8.77 5.85
N VAL A 9 -5.71 7.82 6.55
CA VAL A 9 -4.86 6.79 5.99
C VAL A 9 -5.62 5.48 6.08
N LEU A 10 -5.94 4.89 4.92
CA LEU A 10 -6.52 3.56 4.87
C LEU A 10 -5.51 2.55 5.43
N THR A 11 -5.92 1.71 6.38
CA THR A 11 -5.03 0.71 6.99
C THR A 11 -5.64 -0.66 6.85
N GLU A 12 -4.98 -1.56 6.11
CA GLU A 12 -5.51 -2.90 5.86
C GLU A 12 -4.43 -3.98 5.90
N ASP A 13 -4.82 -5.17 6.34
CA ASP A 13 -3.97 -6.37 6.40
C ASP A 13 -4.20 -7.27 5.19
N ILE A 14 -3.19 -7.37 4.34
CA ILE A 14 -3.20 -8.17 3.10
C ILE A 14 -2.43 -9.48 3.24
N ALA A 15 -1.96 -9.80 4.45
CA ALA A 15 -1.28 -11.06 4.76
C ALA A 15 -2.07 -11.91 5.77
N HIS A 16 -3.30 -11.50 6.10
CA HIS A 16 -4.14 -12.18 7.07
C HIS A 16 -4.76 -13.46 6.46
N GLN A 17 -4.57 -14.61 7.13
CA GLN A 17 -5.18 -15.94 6.81
C GLN A 17 -4.49 -16.85 5.78
N GLN A 18 -3.16 -17.02 5.85
CA GLN A 18 -2.42 -17.93 4.95
C GLN A 18 -2.60 -17.60 3.45
N GLU A 19 -2.86 -16.33 3.13
CA GLU A 19 -3.10 -15.90 1.76
C GLU A 19 -1.94 -16.26 0.85
N ARG A 20 -2.27 -16.61 -0.39
CA ARG A 20 -1.29 -16.77 -1.45
C ARG A 20 -0.88 -15.39 -1.94
N VAL A 21 0.34 -15.29 -2.47
CA VAL A 21 0.90 -14.04 -3.01
C VAL A 21 -0.06 -13.33 -3.97
N HIS A 22 -0.74 -14.06 -4.86
CA HIS A 22 -1.66 -13.45 -5.82
C HIS A 22 -2.90 -12.82 -5.17
N GLU A 23 -3.43 -13.39 -4.08
CA GLU A 23 -4.59 -12.86 -3.34
C GLU A 23 -4.21 -11.55 -2.66
N ALA A 24 -3.03 -11.51 -2.04
CA ALA A 24 -2.47 -10.31 -1.43
C ALA A 24 -2.27 -9.18 -2.45
N LEU A 25 -1.80 -9.49 -3.67
CA LEU A 25 -1.65 -8.49 -4.73
C LEU A 25 -2.99 -7.97 -5.26
N ILE A 26 -4.02 -8.82 -5.36
CA ILE A 26 -5.38 -8.38 -5.73
C ILE A 26 -5.94 -7.44 -4.65
N LYS A 27 -5.72 -7.74 -3.37
CA LYS A 27 -6.11 -6.83 -2.29
C LYS A 27 -5.38 -5.50 -2.37
N LEU A 28 -4.06 -5.52 -2.57
CA LEU A 28 -3.26 -4.30 -2.75
C LEU A 28 -3.83 -3.41 -3.86
N GLU A 29 -4.16 -4.00 -5.02
CA GLU A 29 -4.74 -3.25 -6.14
C GLU A 29 -6.06 -2.58 -5.76
N ARG A 30 -6.97 -3.33 -5.10
CA ARG A 30 -8.25 -2.77 -4.64
C ARG A 30 -8.06 -1.61 -3.68
N LEU A 31 -7.13 -1.74 -2.74
CA LEU A 31 -6.84 -0.70 -1.76
C LEU A 31 -6.26 0.56 -2.39
N LEU A 32 -5.41 0.43 -3.41
CA LEU A 32 -4.88 1.57 -4.16
C LEU A 32 -6.01 2.31 -4.90
N ILE A 33 -6.90 1.58 -5.57
CA ILE A 33 -8.06 2.16 -6.28
C ILE A 33 -8.99 2.86 -5.28
N GLU A 34 -9.32 2.21 -4.16
CA GLU A 34 -10.19 2.79 -3.13
C GLU A 34 -9.59 4.06 -2.53
N ALA A 35 -8.28 4.05 -2.25
CA ALA A 35 -7.57 5.19 -1.70
C ALA A 35 -7.50 6.36 -2.70
N GLU A 36 -7.34 6.08 -3.99
CA GLU A 36 -7.37 7.11 -5.04
C GLU A 36 -8.77 7.72 -5.21
N VAL A 37 -9.81 6.87 -5.32
CA VAL A 37 -11.22 7.31 -5.44
C VAL A 37 -11.65 8.11 -4.21
N GLY A 38 -11.26 7.65 -3.02
CA GLY A 38 -11.55 8.31 -1.75
C GLY A 38 -10.72 9.56 -1.49
N ARG A 39 -9.74 9.89 -2.34
CA ARG A 39 -8.75 10.97 -2.15
C ARG A 39 -8.03 10.88 -0.79
N ALA A 40 -7.67 9.67 -0.38
CA ALA A 40 -6.93 9.43 0.84
C ALA A 40 -5.55 10.13 0.77
N ALA A 41 -5.07 10.62 1.92
CA ALA A 41 -3.73 11.21 2.01
C ALA A 41 -2.61 10.17 1.83
N GLY A 42 -2.93 8.89 2.04
CA GLY A 42 -2.02 7.76 1.85
C GLY A 42 -2.68 6.44 2.24
N LEU A 43 -1.94 5.35 2.01
CA LEU A 43 -2.37 3.99 2.32
C LEU A 43 -1.30 3.32 3.21
N ARG A 44 -1.73 2.66 4.27
CA ARG A 44 -0.90 1.81 5.13
C ARG A 44 -1.32 0.36 4.91
N VAL A 45 -0.37 -0.46 4.51
CA VAL A 45 -0.61 -1.88 4.18
C VAL A 45 0.20 -2.75 5.12
N ILE A 46 -0.45 -3.68 5.80
CA ILE A 46 0.21 -4.72 6.61
C ILE A 46 0.44 -5.92 5.69
N VAL A 47 1.71 -6.21 5.41
CA VAL A 47 2.19 -7.22 4.44
C VAL A 47 2.84 -8.42 5.12
N GLY A 48 3.03 -8.36 6.45
CA GLY A 48 3.72 -9.39 7.22
C GLY A 48 5.17 -9.59 6.77
N SER A 49 5.60 -10.84 6.66
CA SER A 49 6.97 -11.23 6.27
C SER A 49 6.99 -12.28 5.16
N GLY A 50 8.13 -12.44 4.49
CA GLY A 50 8.33 -13.48 3.47
C GLY A 50 7.82 -13.10 2.08
N LEU A 51 7.29 -14.08 1.33
CA LEU A 51 6.99 -13.94 -0.10
C LEU A 51 5.96 -12.85 -0.43
N ILE A 52 4.93 -12.67 0.42
CA ILE A 52 3.93 -11.59 0.23
C ILE A 52 4.62 -10.24 0.30
N ARG A 53 5.46 -10.02 1.33
CA ARG A 53 6.24 -8.81 1.47
C ARG A 53 7.10 -8.59 0.23
N GLU A 54 7.89 -9.57 -0.20
CA GLU A 54 8.75 -9.41 -1.38
C GLU A 54 7.97 -9.02 -2.64
N ALA A 55 6.85 -9.69 -2.90
CA ALA A 55 5.98 -9.41 -4.03
C ALA A 55 5.36 -8.00 -3.97
N VAL A 56 4.86 -7.58 -2.82
CA VAL A 56 4.30 -6.23 -2.62
C VAL A 56 5.37 -5.16 -2.85
N PHE A 57 6.60 -5.38 -2.38
CA PHE A 57 7.69 -4.43 -2.62
C PHE A 57 8.08 -4.34 -4.09
N ALA A 58 8.06 -5.46 -4.82
CA ALA A 58 8.31 -5.47 -6.27
C ALA A 58 7.21 -4.69 -7.01
N GLU A 59 5.95 -4.91 -6.65
CA GLU A 59 4.79 -4.24 -7.24
C GLU A 59 4.81 -2.73 -6.97
N LEU A 60 5.04 -2.31 -5.71
CA LEU A 60 5.14 -0.89 -5.36
C LEU A 60 6.32 -0.19 -6.05
N ARG A 61 7.44 -0.90 -6.25
CA ARG A 61 8.57 -0.38 -7.03
C ARG A 61 8.18 -0.14 -8.49
N ALA A 62 7.49 -1.09 -9.11
CA ALA A 62 7.00 -0.95 -10.48
C ALA A 62 6.06 0.25 -10.61
N ARG A 63 5.14 0.43 -9.65
CA ARG A 63 4.19 1.56 -9.60
C ARG A 63 4.83 2.91 -9.35
N GLN A 64 5.86 2.96 -8.52
CA GLN A 64 6.62 4.20 -8.34
C GLN A 64 7.37 4.57 -9.62
N PHE A 65 7.85 3.56 -10.37
CA PHE A 65 8.53 3.78 -11.64
C PHE A 65 7.59 4.23 -12.77
N SER A 66 6.38 3.67 -12.85
CA SER A 66 5.33 4.14 -13.78
C SER A 66 4.75 5.50 -13.38
N GLY A 67 4.90 5.88 -12.11
CA GLY A 67 4.43 7.15 -11.57
C GLY A 67 3.03 7.11 -11.01
N ASP A 68 2.45 5.92 -10.81
CA ASP A 68 1.13 5.69 -10.22
C ASP A 68 1.09 6.06 -8.73
N ILE A 69 2.22 5.88 -8.04
CA ILE A 69 2.42 6.33 -6.65
C ILE A 69 3.61 7.29 -6.57
N LEU A 70 3.60 8.17 -5.56
CA LEU A 70 4.71 9.10 -5.33
C LEU A 70 5.91 8.43 -4.67
N SER A 71 5.65 7.61 -3.64
CA SER A 71 6.69 6.93 -2.86
C SER A 71 6.09 5.88 -1.95
N TYR A 72 6.90 4.91 -1.52
CA TYR A 72 6.54 4.02 -0.42
C TYR A 72 7.70 3.89 0.59
N SER A 73 7.37 3.61 1.85
CA SER A 73 8.34 3.45 2.93
C SER A 73 7.92 2.37 3.91
N GLN A 74 8.89 1.63 4.44
CA GLN A 74 8.65 0.72 5.56
C GLN A 74 8.31 1.50 6.84
N ASP A 75 7.40 0.97 7.63
CA ASP A 75 7.19 1.43 9.00
C ASP A 75 8.41 0.98 9.84
N GLY A 76 9.23 1.94 10.29
CA GLY A 76 10.57 1.68 10.85
C GLY A 76 10.59 0.81 12.10
N GLN A 77 9.47 0.62 12.78
CA GLN A 77 9.33 -0.29 13.93
C GLN A 77 8.65 -1.64 13.58
N ASN A 78 8.01 -1.74 12.42
CA ASN A 78 7.31 -2.95 11.99
C ASN A 78 7.62 -3.22 10.52
N SER A 79 8.58 -4.11 10.26
CA SER A 79 8.98 -4.49 8.90
C SER A 79 7.85 -5.11 8.07
N GLY A 80 6.73 -5.45 8.71
CA GLY A 80 5.52 -5.95 8.07
C GLY A 80 4.48 -4.89 7.76
N ALA A 81 4.77 -3.60 7.91
CA ALA A 81 3.88 -2.52 7.47
C ALA A 81 4.59 -1.59 6.47
N VAL A 82 3.83 -1.15 5.45
CA VAL A 82 4.30 -0.26 4.40
C VAL A 82 3.35 0.91 4.28
N PHE A 83 3.90 2.13 4.25
CA PHE A 83 3.16 3.33 3.89
C PHE A 83 3.38 3.64 2.42
N VAL A 84 2.30 3.93 1.71
CA VAL A 84 2.25 4.31 0.30
C VAL A 84 1.67 5.71 0.21
N LYS A 85 2.41 6.60 -0.46
CA LYS A 85 1.97 7.96 -0.74
C LYS A 85 1.43 8.03 -2.17
N LEU A 86 0.16 8.38 -2.28
CA LEU A 86 -0.55 8.54 -3.56
C LEU A 86 -0.32 9.94 -4.12
N ARG A 87 -0.67 10.14 -5.41
CA ARG A 87 -0.53 11.45 -6.08
C ARG A 87 -1.58 12.46 -5.64
#